data_AF-J9FV26-F1
#
_entry.id   AF-J9FV26-F1
#
_cell.length_a   1.000
_cell.length_b   1.000
_cell.length_c   1.000
_cell.angle_alpha   90.00
_cell.angle_beta   90.00
_cell.angle_gamma   90.00
#
_symmetry.space_group_name_H-M   'P 1'
#
loop_
_entity.id
_entity.type
_entity.pdbx_description
1 polymer ?
#
loop_
_entity_poly.entity_id
_entity_poly.type
_entity_poly.pdbx_seq_one_letter_code
_entity_poly.pdbx_strand_id
1 'polypeptide(L)' 'ARKGEVKNFTGISAPFEAPANPALALDTSHLKLEESVEALLRLLGLEP' A
#
# COMPACT_ATOMS: atom_id res chain seq x y z
N ALA A 1 10.51 13.52 9.21
CA ALA A 1 10.31 13.50 7.76
C ALA A 1 10.33 14.92 7.18
N ARG A 2 9.26 15.74 7.30
CA ARG A 2 9.23 17.11 6.75
C ARG A 2 10.20 18.10 7.41
N LYS A 3 10.58 17.87 8.67
CA LYS A 3 11.63 18.65 9.36
C LYS A 3 13.05 18.42 8.82
N GLY A 4 13.26 17.48 7.89
CA GLY A 4 14.57 17.21 7.29
C GLY A 4 15.54 16.38 8.12
N GLU A 5 15.15 15.95 9.33
CA GLU A 5 15.98 15.15 10.24
C GLU A 5 16.32 13.74 9.69
N VAL A 6 15.50 13.21 8.78
CA VAL A 6 15.71 11.92 8.12
C VAL A 6 16.04 12.17 6.65
N LYS A 7 17.24 11.78 6.24
CA LYS A 7 17.69 11.86 4.85
C LYS A 7 16.95 10.82 3.99
N ASN A 8 16.73 11.15 2.72
CA ASN A 8 16.15 10.25 1.72
C ASN A 8 14.83 9.61 2.15
N PHE A 9 13.95 10.41 2.73
CA PHE A 9 12.64 9.94 3.17
C PHE A 9 11.74 9.74 1.95
N THR A 10 11.33 8.49 1.69
CA THR A 10 10.47 8.10 0.57
C THR A 10 9.15 8.89 0.56
N GLY A 11 8.77 9.42 -0.61
CA GLY A 11 7.59 10.29 -0.77
C GLY A 11 7.79 11.73 -0.29
N ILE A 12 9.00 12.10 0.16
CA ILE A 12 9.36 13.48 0.50
C ILE A 12 10.64 13.91 -0.22
N SER A 13 11.78 13.29 0.11
CA SER A 13 13.09 13.62 -0.46
C SER A 13 13.70 12.49 -1.28
N ALA A 14 13.07 11.31 -1.27
CA ALA A 14 13.34 10.21 -2.18
C ALA A 14 12.04 9.78 -2.89
N PRO A 15 12.11 9.30 -4.15
CA PRO A 15 10.93 8.84 -4.87
C PRO A 15 10.38 7.52 -4.30
N PHE A 16 9.12 7.24 -4.56
CA PHE A 16 8.52 5.91 -4.42
C PHE A 16 8.20 5.39 -5.82
N GLU A 17 8.68 4.20 -6.15
CA GLU A 17 8.37 3.54 -7.42
C GLU A 17 7.25 2.53 -7.17
N ALA A 18 6.03 2.91 -7.57
CA ALA A 18 4.88 2.02 -7.43
C ALA A 18 5.08 0.75 -8.28
N PRO A 19 4.64 -0.43 -7.81
CA PRO A 19 4.71 -1.66 -8.60
C PRO A 19 3.97 -1.50 -9.94
N ALA A 20 4.62 -1.83 -11.04
CA ALA A 20 4.02 -1.72 -12.38
C ALA A 20 2.93 -2.80 -12.64
N ASN A 21 3.07 -3.97 -12.02
CA ASN A 21 2.12 -5.08 -12.15
C ASN A 21 1.91 -5.77 -10.80
N PRO A 22 1.19 -5.15 -9.86
CA PRO A 22 0.87 -5.77 -8.58
C PRO A 22 -0.17 -6.88 -8.78
N ALA A 23 -0.02 -8.00 -8.07
CA ALA A 23 -1.04 -9.04 -8.04
C ALA A 23 -2.36 -8.56 -7.40
N LEU A 24 -2.27 -7.59 -6.48
CA LEU A 24 -3.38 -6.89 -5.86
C LEU A 24 -2.91 -5.50 -5.42
N ALA A 25 -3.71 -4.47 -5.71
CA ALA A 25 -3.51 -3.11 -5.22
C ALA A 25 -4.68 -2.73 -4.30
N LEU A 26 -4.37 -2.18 -3.13
CA LEU A 26 -5.35 -1.79 -2.11
C LEU A 26 -5.22 -0.29 -1.84
N ASP A 27 -6.25 0.48 -2.20
CA ASP A 27 -6.32 1.90 -1.88
C ASP A 27 -6.93 2.07 -0.48
N THR A 28 -6.06 2.11 0.53
CA THR A 28 -6.45 2.24 1.93
C THR A 28 -6.99 3.63 2.29
N SER A 29 -7.02 4.58 1.35
CA SER A 29 -7.73 5.85 1.54
C SER A 29 -9.24 5.72 1.32
N HIS A 30 -9.65 4.69 0.58
CA HIS A 30 -11.04 4.41 0.25
C HIS A 30 -11.58 3.13 0.90
N LEU A 31 -10.71 2.14 1.14
CA LEU A 31 -11.06 0.87 1.76
C LEU A 31 -10.92 0.92 3.28
N LYS A 32 -11.87 0.30 3.98
CA LYS A 32 -11.70 -0.13 5.36
C LYS A 32 -10.73 -1.29 5.45
N LEU A 33 -10.25 -1.54 6.65
CA LEU A 33 -9.32 -2.63 6.93
C LEU A 33 -9.94 -3.99 6.57
N GLU A 34 -11.19 -4.23 6.97
CA GLU A 34 -11.89 -5.49 6.75
C GLU A 34 -12.05 -5.79 5.26
N GLU A 35 -12.40 -4.77 4.46
CA GLU A 35 -12.53 -4.87 3.00
C GLU A 35 -11.18 -5.18 2.32
N SER A 36 -10.10 -4.59 2.84
CA SER A 36 -8.73 -4.83 2.35
C SER A 36 -8.29 -6.27 2.62
N VAL A 37 -8.62 -6.81 3.79
CA VAL A 37 -8.32 -8.19 4.16
C VAL A 37 -9.17 -9.17 3.35
N GLU A 38 -10.45 -8.90 3.17
CA GLU A 38 -11.34 -9.74 2.34
C GLU A 38 -10.82 -9.84 0.90
N ALA A 39 -10.40 -8.72 0.30
CA ALA A 39 -9.81 -8.71 -1.03
C ALA A 39 -8.54 -9.57 -1.12
N LEU A 40 -7.70 -9.56 -0.08
CA LEU A 40 -6.49 -10.37 0.00
C LEU A 40 -6.83 -11.86 0.14
N LEU A 41 -7.76 -12.24 1.02
CA LEU A 41 -8.17 -13.64 1.20
C LEU A 41 -8.78 -14.21 -0.10
N ARG A 42 -9.61 -13.42 -0.77
CA ARG A 42 -10.18 -13.78 -2.07
C ARG A 42 -9.12 -14.02 -3.13
N LEU A 43 -8.07 -13.18 -3.19
CA LEU A 43 -6.94 -13.39 -4.12
C LEU A 43 -6.25 -14.74 -3.88
N LEU A 44 -6.15 -15.16 -2.62
CA LEU A 44 -5.54 -16.43 -2.23
C LEU A 44 -6.47 -17.64 -2.38
N GLY A 45 -7.71 -17.44 -2.84
CA GLY A 45 -8.71 -18.49 -2.97
C GLY A 45 -9.26 -19.00 -1.63
N LEU A 46 -9.21 -18.15 -0.60
CA LEU A 46 -9.76 -18.42 0.72
C LEU A 46 -11.11 -17.71 0.86
N GLU A 47 -12.12 -18.42 1.37
CA GLU A 47 -13.37 -17.79 1.78
C GLU A 47 -13.11 -16.98 3.08
N PRO A 48 -13.65 -15.76 3.20
CA PRO A 48 -13.48 -14.91 4.38
C PRO A 48 -14.19 -15.46 5.64
#